data_AF-A0A9K3K833-F1
#
_entry.id   AF-A0A9K3K833-F1
#
_cell.length_a   1.000
_cell.length_b   1.000
_cell.length_c   1.000
_cell.angle_alpha   90.00
_cell.angle_beta   90.00
_cell.angle_gamma   90.00
#
_symmetry.space_group_name_H-M   'P 1'
#
loop_
_entity.id
_entity.type
_entity.pdbx_description
1 polymer ?
#
loop_
_entity_poly.entity_id
_entity_poly.type
_entity_poly.pdbx_seq_one_letter_code
_entity_poly.pdbx_strand_id
1 'polypeptide(L)'
;MPLRSAIDDGVSLETLPNGAILDSMDKELYKLQGALLKRLRQASKQYQMLEEGDRIMVCISGGKDSATLLYLLRRLREQLRINFDLIAVHVDQKQPGYDGTPLIQWMKSEFPEIPYLHVEEDTYSIVVEKTQARKSFCTVCSRLRRGILYSKAIELGCNKIALGHHADDAIETLMLNMIHGGKAKGMPARYTSQRGSLAVLRPLIFCFESQIAQYATLKQFPILPCNLCSNQNDLQRPQVKLLLGTLEHLNDNAKQNILNAMGSVSPSHLLDQKLRQACGMDPITGADGDDDENEPI
;
A
#
# COMPACT_ATOMS: atom_id res chain seq x y z
N MET A 1 26.26 14.04 9.00
CA MET A 1 25.37 15.21 8.81
C MET A 1 24.08 14.70 8.18
N PRO A 2 22.90 14.83 8.82
CA PRO A 2 21.68 14.34 8.22
C PRO A 2 21.14 15.37 7.20
N LEU A 3 20.90 14.89 5.98
CA LEU A 3 20.28 15.61 4.87
C LEU A 3 18.87 16.09 5.24
N ARG A 4 18.77 17.35 5.69
CA ARG A 4 17.53 18.11 5.85
C ARG A 4 17.59 19.36 4.94
N SER A 5 17.42 19.25 3.62
CA SER A 5 17.11 20.44 2.77
C SER A 5 16.94 20.15 1.25
N ALA A 6 16.22 19.10 0.84
CA ALA A 6 15.99 18.91 -0.61
C ALA A 6 14.61 18.31 -0.94
N ILE A 7 13.53 18.82 -0.33
CA ILE A 7 12.16 18.46 -0.75
C ILE A 7 11.22 19.68 -0.54
N ASP A 8 11.68 20.87 -0.88
CA ASP A 8 10.82 22.05 -0.87
C ASP A 8 11.14 22.89 -2.11
N ASP A 9 10.52 22.50 -3.22
CA ASP A 9 10.35 23.35 -4.39
C ASP A 9 8.95 23.07 -4.91
N GLY A 10 8.05 24.00 -4.61
CA GLY A 10 6.68 24.03 -5.11
C GLY A 10 6.70 24.19 -6.62
N VAL A 11 6.35 23.13 -7.35
CA VAL A 11 5.99 23.23 -8.76
C VAL A 11 4.59 23.84 -8.82
N SER A 12 4.48 25.09 -9.29
CA SER A 12 3.19 25.71 -9.60
C SER A 12 2.42 24.84 -10.61
N LEU A 13 1.24 24.38 -10.18
CA LEU A 13 0.48 23.26 -10.77
C LEU A 13 -0.36 23.62 -12.01
N GLU A 14 -0.16 24.77 -12.64
CA GLU A 14 -1.17 25.33 -13.57
C GLU A 14 -0.80 25.31 -15.06
N THR A 15 0.44 24.98 -15.44
CA THR A 15 0.82 24.90 -16.86
C THR A 15 1.84 23.79 -17.12
N LEU A 16 1.59 22.97 -18.16
CA LEU A 16 2.64 22.11 -18.73
C LEU A 16 3.73 23.00 -19.37
N PRO A 17 4.99 22.54 -19.46
CA PRO A 17 6.10 23.32 -20.02
C PRO A 17 5.87 23.91 -21.43
N ASN A 18 4.89 23.38 -22.18
CA ASN A 18 4.64 23.68 -23.59
C ASN A 18 3.29 24.38 -23.88
N GLY A 19 2.52 24.82 -22.88
CA GLY A 19 1.31 25.64 -23.12
C GLY A 19 0.13 24.97 -23.84
N ALA A 20 0.09 23.64 -23.93
CA ALA A 20 -1.01 22.90 -24.56
C ALA A 20 -2.29 22.92 -23.70
N ILE A 21 -3.45 23.16 -24.33
CA ILE A 21 -4.78 23.06 -23.69
C ILE A 21 -5.16 21.58 -23.59
N LEU A 22 -5.06 21.01 -22.39
CA LEU A 22 -5.57 19.67 -22.10
C LEU A 22 -7.09 19.66 -22.24
N ASP A 23 -7.64 18.59 -22.84
CA ASP A 23 -9.09 18.35 -22.81
C ASP A 23 -9.58 18.09 -21.37
N SER A 24 -10.90 17.96 -21.16
CA SER A 24 -11.43 17.76 -19.80
C SER A 24 -10.95 16.47 -19.14
N MET A 25 -10.79 15.38 -19.90
CA MET A 25 -10.32 14.08 -19.39
C MET A 25 -8.84 14.13 -19.04
N ASP A 26 -8.02 14.77 -19.88
CA ASP A 26 -6.60 14.96 -19.65
C ASP A 26 -6.34 15.85 -18.41
N LYS A 27 -7.18 16.88 -18.21
CA LYS A 27 -7.13 17.73 -17.01
C LYS A 27 -7.45 16.95 -15.74
N GLU A 28 -8.47 16.11 -15.77
CA GLU A 28 -8.86 15.27 -14.65
C GLU A 28 -7.75 14.27 -14.31
N LEU A 29 -7.22 13.59 -15.31
CA LEU A 29 -6.11 12.66 -15.17
C LEU A 29 -4.87 13.33 -14.57
N TYR A 30 -4.50 14.52 -15.07
CA TYR A 30 -3.36 15.29 -14.55
C TYR A 30 -3.55 15.68 -13.08
N LYS A 31 -4.72 16.22 -12.72
CA LYS A 31 -5.05 16.59 -11.34
C LYS A 31 -5.02 15.38 -10.40
N LEU A 32 -5.64 14.28 -10.82
CA LEU A 32 -5.71 13.04 -10.03
C LEU A 32 -4.32 12.42 -9.84
N GLN A 33 -3.50 12.38 -10.90
CA GLN A 33 -2.11 11.93 -10.81
C GLN A 33 -1.30 12.80 -9.83
N GLY A 34 -1.44 14.12 -9.90
CA GLY A 34 -0.78 15.05 -8.98
C GLY A 34 -1.17 14.81 -7.52
N ALA A 35 -2.47 14.61 -7.25
CA ALA A 35 -2.95 14.29 -5.92
C ALA A 35 -2.41 12.96 -5.38
N LEU A 36 -2.41 11.90 -6.20
CA LEU A 36 -1.85 10.60 -5.82
C LEU A 36 -0.33 10.66 -5.60
N LEU A 37 0.41 11.36 -6.48
CA LEU A 37 1.85 11.57 -6.32
C LEU A 37 2.19 12.34 -5.05
N LYS A 38 1.40 13.38 -4.69
CA LYS A 38 1.59 14.13 -3.45
C LYS A 38 1.50 13.21 -2.23
N ARG A 39 0.51 12.32 -2.20
CA ARG A 39 0.30 11.37 -1.09
C ARG A 39 1.36 10.27 -1.06
N LEU A 40 1.77 9.74 -2.21
CA LEU A 40 2.86 8.78 -2.30
C LEU A 40 4.18 9.40 -1.82
N ARG A 41 4.46 10.65 -2.21
CA ARG A 41 5.63 11.41 -1.75
C ARG A 41 5.59 11.65 -0.23
N GLN A 42 4.43 12.00 0.31
CA GLN A 42 4.22 12.12 1.75
C GLN A 42 4.56 10.82 2.47
N ALA A 43 3.98 9.69 2.05
CA ALA A 43 4.28 8.38 2.62
C ALA A 43 5.78 8.04 2.51
N SER A 44 6.37 8.32 1.35
CA SER A 44 7.79 8.02 1.09
C SER A 44 8.72 8.81 2.01
N LYS A 45 8.43 10.09 2.25
CA LYS A 45 9.19 10.95 3.18
C LYS A 45 8.98 10.53 4.63
N GLN A 46 7.72 10.37 5.04
CA GLN A 46 7.36 10.08 6.44
C GLN A 46 7.91 8.74 6.92
N TYR A 47 7.97 7.73 6.04
CA TYR A 47 8.41 6.38 6.40
C TYR A 47 9.76 5.99 5.76
N GLN A 48 10.51 6.97 5.22
CA GLN A 48 11.83 6.77 4.60
C GLN A 48 11.82 5.61 3.58
N MET A 49 10.83 5.60 2.68
CA MET A 49 10.62 4.46 1.78
C MET A 49 11.67 4.39 0.66
N LEU A 50 12.20 5.54 0.24
CA LEU A 50 13.11 5.69 -0.91
C LEU A 50 14.40 6.39 -0.45
N GLU A 51 15.55 5.80 -0.79
CA GLU A 51 16.89 6.22 -0.44
C GLU A 51 17.84 5.99 -1.63
N GLU A 52 18.97 6.69 -1.65
CA GLU A 52 19.99 6.55 -2.71
C GLU A 52 20.53 5.12 -2.77
N GLY A 53 20.61 4.56 -3.99
CA GLY A 53 21.11 3.21 -4.24
C GLY A 53 20.12 2.10 -3.91
N ASP A 54 18.87 2.41 -3.55
CA ASP A 54 17.85 1.40 -3.32
C ASP A 54 17.59 0.56 -4.57
N ARG A 55 17.38 -0.73 -4.38
CA ARG A 55 16.85 -1.66 -5.38
C ARG A 55 15.52 -2.20 -4.91
N ILE A 56 14.44 -1.73 -5.53
CA ILE A 56 13.07 -1.92 -5.04
C ILE A 56 12.30 -2.87 -5.96
N MET A 57 11.86 -3.99 -5.39
CA MET A 57 10.97 -4.91 -6.07
C MET A 57 9.51 -4.43 -5.94
N VAL A 58 8.85 -4.10 -7.04
CA VAL A 58 7.43 -3.72 -7.09
C VAL A 58 6.60 -4.96 -7.41
N CYS A 59 5.72 -5.36 -6.49
CA CYS A 59 4.88 -6.54 -6.68
C CYS A 59 3.64 -6.22 -7.53
N ILE A 60 3.55 -6.83 -8.71
CA ILE A 60 2.44 -6.61 -9.65
C ILE A 60 1.45 -7.76 -9.54
N SER A 61 0.21 -7.45 -9.14
CA SER A 61 -0.86 -8.45 -9.02
C SER A 61 -1.68 -8.62 -10.30
N GLY A 62 -1.53 -7.70 -11.26
CA GLY A 62 -2.46 -7.56 -12.38
C GLY A 62 -3.70 -6.73 -12.02
N GLY A 63 -3.81 -6.22 -10.79
CA GLY A 63 -4.90 -5.35 -10.34
C GLY A 63 -4.56 -3.85 -10.45
N LYS A 64 -5.62 -3.03 -10.39
CA LYS A 64 -5.58 -1.56 -10.47
C LYS A 64 -4.58 -0.91 -9.52
N ASP A 65 -4.47 -1.44 -8.30
CA ASP A 65 -3.66 -0.83 -7.23
C ASP A 65 -2.17 -1.03 -7.49
N SER A 66 -1.77 -2.23 -7.91
CA SER A 66 -0.38 -2.53 -8.24
C SER A 66 0.11 -1.83 -9.51
N ALA A 67 -0.77 -1.68 -10.51
CA ALA A 67 -0.47 -0.91 -11.72
C ALA A 67 -0.31 0.58 -11.40
N THR A 68 -1.22 1.14 -10.59
CA THR A 68 -1.14 2.52 -10.10
C THR A 68 0.15 2.77 -9.32
N LEU A 69 0.52 1.86 -8.42
CA LEU A 69 1.77 1.95 -7.66
C LEU A 69 2.99 2.04 -8.59
N LEU A 70 3.10 1.15 -9.57
CA LEU A 70 4.25 1.14 -10.50
C LEU A 70 4.32 2.44 -11.30
N TYR A 71 3.19 2.90 -11.83
CA TYR A 71 3.11 4.16 -12.59
C TYR A 71 3.57 5.35 -11.75
N LEU A 72 3.09 5.46 -10.50
CA LEU A 72 3.42 6.56 -9.62
C LEU A 72 4.87 6.50 -9.12
N LEU A 73 5.42 5.31 -8.83
CA LEU A 73 6.82 5.16 -8.46
C LEU A 73 7.76 5.53 -9.61
N ARG A 74 7.44 5.13 -10.84
CA ARG A 74 8.20 5.56 -12.03
C ARG A 74 8.20 7.08 -12.16
N ARG A 75 7.02 7.71 -12.07
CA ARG A 75 6.88 9.18 -12.14
C ARG A 75 7.60 9.89 -11.00
N LEU A 76 7.57 9.34 -9.79
CA LEU A 76 8.29 9.91 -8.66
C LEU A 76 9.80 9.79 -8.87
N ARG A 77 10.31 8.68 -9.41
CA ARG A 77 11.73 8.51 -9.77
C ARG A 77 12.21 9.60 -10.72
N GLU A 78 11.41 9.95 -11.73
CA GLU A 78 11.72 11.05 -12.68
C GLU A 78 11.82 12.43 -11.99
N GLN A 79 11.13 12.62 -10.86
CA GLN A 79 11.06 13.90 -10.15
C GLN A 79 12.09 14.04 -9.03
N LEU A 80 12.62 12.92 -8.52
CA LEU A 80 13.54 12.91 -7.40
C LEU A 80 14.99 12.99 -7.88
N ARG A 81 15.84 13.65 -7.09
CA ARG A 81 17.29 13.73 -7.31
C ARG A 81 18.04 12.58 -6.62
N ILE A 82 17.38 11.44 -6.40
CA ILE A 82 17.99 10.24 -5.85
C ILE A 82 17.87 9.10 -6.86
N ASN A 83 18.92 8.30 -6.99
CA ASN A 83 18.94 7.15 -7.88
C ASN A 83 18.49 5.91 -7.12
N PHE A 84 17.46 5.25 -7.65
CA PHE A 84 17.02 3.94 -7.17
C PHE A 84 16.46 3.13 -8.34
N ASP A 85 16.63 1.82 -8.25
CA ASP A 85 16.18 0.86 -9.24
C ASP A 85 14.79 0.33 -8.91
N LEU A 86 13.98 0.15 -9.95
CA LEU A 86 12.70 -0.53 -9.86
C LEU A 86 12.79 -1.85 -10.62
N ILE A 87 12.30 -2.92 -10.03
CA ILE A 87 12.11 -4.21 -10.69
C ILE A 87 10.68 -4.66 -10.47
N ALA A 88 9.93 -4.91 -11.53
CA ALA A 88 8.56 -5.39 -11.43
C ALA A 88 8.53 -6.92 -11.37
N VAL A 89 7.81 -7.48 -10.40
CA VAL A 89 7.68 -8.93 -10.24
C VAL A 89 6.22 -9.33 -10.12
N HIS A 90 5.81 -10.25 -10.98
CA HIS A 90 4.51 -10.90 -10.92
C HIS A 90 4.67 -12.37 -10.53
N VAL A 91 3.73 -12.91 -9.76
CA VAL A 91 3.69 -14.33 -9.40
C VAL A 91 2.42 -14.94 -10.00
N ASP A 92 2.60 -15.72 -11.06
CA ASP A 92 1.60 -16.63 -11.61
C ASP A 92 1.53 -17.87 -10.72
N GLN A 93 0.38 -18.06 -10.10
CA GLN A 93 0.12 -19.16 -9.16
C GLN A 93 -0.36 -20.44 -9.85
N LYS A 94 -0.35 -20.47 -11.20
CA LYS A 94 -0.88 -21.55 -12.05
C LYS A 94 -2.34 -21.89 -11.78
N GLN A 95 -3.15 -20.85 -11.60
CA GLN A 95 -4.60 -21.05 -11.46
C GLN A 95 -5.19 -21.58 -12.77
N PRO A 96 -6.16 -22.50 -12.73
CA PRO A 96 -6.83 -22.98 -13.93
C PRO A 96 -7.44 -21.82 -14.73
N GLY A 97 -7.11 -21.72 -16.01
CA GLY A 97 -7.61 -20.68 -16.91
C GLY A 97 -6.98 -19.29 -16.74
N TYR A 98 -5.90 -19.16 -15.97
CA TYR A 98 -5.16 -17.91 -15.87
C TYR A 98 -4.36 -17.62 -17.15
N ASP A 99 -4.53 -16.41 -17.70
CA ASP A 99 -3.72 -15.87 -18.81
C ASP A 99 -3.00 -14.59 -18.37
N GLY A 100 -1.68 -14.69 -18.23
CA GLY A 100 -0.81 -13.55 -17.89
C GLY A 100 -0.37 -12.72 -19.10
N THR A 101 -0.72 -13.13 -20.32
CA THR A 101 -0.27 -12.48 -21.57
C THR A 101 -0.56 -10.98 -21.62
N PRO A 102 -1.77 -10.50 -21.26
CA PRO A 102 -2.06 -9.06 -21.30
C PRO A 102 -1.14 -8.24 -20.38
N LEU A 103 -0.82 -8.78 -19.20
CA LEU A 103 0.09 -8.11 -18.26
C LEU A 103 1.53 -8.11 -18.79
N ILE A 104 1.99 -9.21 -19.38
CA ILE A 104 3.33 -9.28 -19.99
C ILE A 104 3.45 -8.25 -21.13
N GLN A 105 2.44 -8.16 -22.00
CA GLN A 105 2.43 -7.21 -23.11
C GLN A 105 2.42 -5.76 -22.61
N TRP A 106 1.60 -5.45 -21.62
CA TRP A 106 1.53 -4.14 -20.99
C TRP A 106 2.84 -3.73 -20.33
N MET A 107 3.48 -4.64 -19.59
CA MET A 107 4.79 -4.36 -18.98
C MET A 107 5.85 -4.03 -20.04
N LYS A 108 5.87 -4.79 -21.15
CA LYS A 108 6.80 -4.56 -22.26
C LYS A 108 6.54 -3.24 -22.99
N SER A 109 5.29 -2.83 -23.16
CA SER A 109 4.95 -1.61 -23.89
C SER A 109 5.09 -0.35 -23.04
N GLU A 110 4.61 -0.38 -21.80
CA GLU A 110 4.51 0.82 -20.94
C GLU A 110 5.78 1.08 -20.12
N PHE A 111 6.55 0.03 -19.84
CA PHE A 111 7.72 0.08 -18.96
C PHE A 111 8.94 -0.68 -19.54
N PRO A 112 9.33 -0.45 -20.80
CA PRO A 112 10.46 -1.15 -21.41
C PRO A 112 11.79 -0.96 -20.65
N GLU A 113 11.90 0.11 -19.85
CA GLU A 113 13.06 0.44 -19.03
C GLU A 113 13.07 -0.23 -17.65
N ILE A 114 11.97 -0.86 -17.21
CA ILE A 114 11.86 -1.51 -15.90
C ILE A 114 11.99 -3.02 -16.09
N PRO A 115 13.02 -3.68 -15.54
CA PRO A 115 13.12 -5.14 -15.57
C PRO A 115 11.85 -5.78 -15.00
N TYR A 116 11.30 -6.73 -15.75
CA TYR A 116 10.08 -7.44 -15.39
C TYR A 116 10.33 -8.95 -15.32
N LEU A 117 9.98 -9.54 -14.18
CA LEU A 117 10.04 -10.98 -13.95
C LEU A 117 8.63 -11.56 -13.76
N HIS A 118 8.26 -12.46 -14.66
CA HIS A 118 7.07 -13.30 -14.52
C HIS A 118 7.47 -14.62 -13.86
N VAL A 119 7.11 -14.79 -12.58
CA VAL A 119 7.46 -15.97 -11.79
C VAL A 119 6.30 -16.96 -11.85
N GLU A 120 6.58 -18.16 -12.34
CA GLU A 120 5.60 -19.23 -12.47
C GLU A 120 5.81 -20.27 -11.36
N GLU A 121 4.86 -20.38 -10.44
CA GLU A 121 4.95 -21.30 -9.29
C GLU A 121 3.57 -21.90 -9.01
N ASP A 122 3.45 -23.24 -9.03
CA ASP A 122 2.18 -23.92 -8.69
C ASP A 122 1.95 -23.90 -7.17
N THR A 123 1.44 -22.76 -6.72
CA THR A 123 0.92 -22.60 -5.36
C THR A 123 -0.56 -22.95 -5.27
N TYR A 124 -1.28 -22.99 -6.40
CA TYR A 124 -2.70 -23.32 -6.45
C TYR A 124 -2.95 -24.74 -5.92
N SER A 125 -2.25 -25.75 -6.45
CA SER A 125 -2.40 -27.14 -6.04
C SER A 125 -2.10 -27.33 -4.55
N ILE A 126 -1.05 -26.68 -4.06
CA ILE A 126 -0.65 -26.71 -2.64
C ILE A 126 -1.74 -26.08 -1.74
N VAL A 127 -2.32 -24.96 -2.18
CA VAL A 127 -3.39 -24.27 -1.45
C VAL A 127 -4.64 -25.14 -1.41
N VAL A 128 -4.99 -25.80 -2.51
CA VAL A 128 -6.12 -26.74 -2.58
C VAL A 128 -5.91 -27.93 -1.66
N GLU A 129 -4.74 -28.56 -1.70
CA GLU A 129 -4.39 -29.72 -0.87
C GLU A 129 -4.39 -29.39 0.63
N LYS A 130 -3.77 -28.27 1.03
CA LYS A 130 -3.56 -27.92 2.44
C LYS A 130 -4.78 -27.29 3.11
N THR A 131 -5.76 -26.87 2.33
CA THR A 131 -6.98 -26.26 2.88
C THR A 131 -8.05 -27.32 3.02
N GLN A 132 -8.18 -27.89 4.24
CA GLN A 132 -9.32 -28.74 4.58
C GLN A 132 -10.64 -27.99 4.34
N ALA A 133 -11.70 -28.72 3.95
CA ALA A 133 -13.04 -28.15 3.84
C ALA A 133 -13.37 -27.40 5.15
N ARG A 134 -13.61 -26.07 5.05
CA ARG A 134 -13.87 -25.08 6.13
C ARG A 134 -12.71 -24.17 6.58
N LYS A 135 -11.48 -24.28 6.07
CA LYS A 135 -10.45 -23.25 6.29
C LYS A 135 -10.37 -22.26 5.12
N SER A 136 -10.01 -21.00 5.39
CA SER A 136 -9.86 -19.98 4.35
C SER A 136 -8.58 -20.22 3.53
N PHE A 137 -8.75 -20.43 2.22
CA PHE A 137 -7.63 -20.57 1.27
C PHE A 137 -6.73 -19.32 1.27
N CYS A 138 -7.27 -18.13 1.57
CA CYS A 138 -6.53 -16.86 1.58
C CYS A 138 -5.33 -16.85 2.54
N THR A 139 -5.43 -17.53 3.69
CA THR A 139 -4.34 -17.55 4.67
C THR A 139 -3.12 -18.30 4.13
N VAL A 140 -3.34 -19.47 3.53
CA VAL A 140 -2.27 -20.30 2.96
C VAL A 140 -1.71 -19.65 1.69
N CYS A 141 -2.60 -19.18 0.80
CA CYS A 141 -2.25 -18.48 -0.43
C CYS A 141 -1.37 -17.24 -0.16
N SER A 142 -1.80 -16.34 0.74
CA SER A 142 -1.04 -15.14 1.09
C SER A 142 0.34 -15.46 1.65
N ARG A 143 0.46 -16.52 2.47
CA ARG A 143 1.73 -16.92 3.07
C ARG A 143 2.70 -17.48 2.04
N LEU A 144 2.24 -18.35 1.14
CA LEU A 144 3.07 -18.91 0.06
C LEU A 144 3.53 -17.84 -0.90
N ARG A 145 2.60 -16.99 -1.38
CA ARG A 145 2.92 -15.89 -2.29
C ARG A 145 3.94 -14.93 -1.69
N ARG A 146 3.82 -14.60 -0.39
CA ARG A 146 4.80 -13.75 0.31
C ARG A 146 6.17 -14.41 0.38
N GLY A 147 6.23 -15.73 0.65
CA GLY A 147 7.46 -16.49 0.67
C GLY A 147 8.21 -16.41 -0.67
N ILE A 148 7.49 -16.67 -1.78
CA ILE A 148 8.05 -16.57 -3.14
C ILE A 148 8.57 -15.16 -3.42
N LEU A 149 7.75 -14.14 -3.15
CA LEU A 149 8.15 -12.74 -3.36
C LEU A 149 9.41 -12.36 -2.57
N TYR A 150 9.53 -12.80 -1.31
CA TYR A 150 10.70 -12.49 -0.50
C TYR A 150 11.96 -13.20 -1.01
N SER A 151 11.84 -14.48 -1.39
CA SER A 151 12.96 -15.22 -2.00
C SER A 151 13.42 -14.54 -3.29
N LYS A 152 12.48 -14.17 -4.17
CA LYS A 152 12.80 -13.50 -5.43
C LYS A 152 13.42 -12.12 -5.23
N ALA A 153 12.95 -11.35 -4.25
CA ALA A 153 13.57 -10.07 -3.91
C ALA A 153 15.04 -10.25 -3.50
N ILE A 154 15.35 -11.26 -2.69
CA ILE A 154 16.73 -11.57 -2.27
C ILE A 154 17.58 -12.01 -3.45
N GLU A 155 17.08 -12.93 -4.29
CA GLU A 155 17.77 -13.40 -5.50
C GLU A 155 18.08 -12.25 -6.47
N LEU A 156 17.17 -11.29 -6.58
CA LEU A 156 17.32 -10.09 -7.41
C LEU A 156 18.17 -9.00 -6.73
N GLY A 157 18.70 -9.22 -5.53
CA GLY A 157 19.49 -8.24 -4.79
C GLY A 157 18.70 -6.99 -4.39
N CYS A 158 17.37 -7.08 -4.28
CA CYS A 158 16.51 -6.00 -3.81
C CYS A 158 16.62 -5.89 -2.29
N ASN A 159 16.75 -4.66 -1.78
CA ASN A 159 16.70 -4.38 -0.35
C ASN A 159 15.29 -3.96 0.12
N LYS A 160 14.40 -3.60 -0.81
CA LYS A 160 13.01 -3.18 -0.52
C LYS A 160 11.99 -3.88 -1.41
N ILE A 161 10.77 -4.06 -0.89
CA ILE A 161 9.61 -4.59 -1.60
C ILE A 161 8.45 -3.60 -1.49
N ALA A 162 7.88 -3.15 -2.60
CA ALA A 162 6.71 -2.29 -2.63
C ALA A 162 5.43 -3.07 -2.97
N LEU A 163 4.39 -2.88 -2.16
CA LEU A 163 3.07 -3.51 -2.31
C LEU A 163 2.00 -2.45 -2.54
N GLY A 164 1.03 -2.73 -3.42
CA GLY A 164 -0.06 -1.83 -3.79
C GLY A 164 -1.17 -1.66 -2.75
N HIS A 165 -0.89 -1.85 -1.46
CA HIS A 165 -1.92 -1.66 -0.41
C HIS A 165 -2.20 -0.18 -0.19
N HIS A 166 -3.48 0.17 -0.13
CA HIS A 166 -3.95 1.56 -0.07
C HIS A 166 -4.60 1.92 1.28
N ALA A 167 -5.14 3.14 1.39
CA ALA A 167 -5.75 3.64 2.64
C ALA A 167 -6.91 2.76 3.11
N ASP A 168 -7.84 2.42 2.22
CA ASP A 168 -8.98 1.56 2.58
C ASP A 168 -8.52 0.18 3.08
N ASP A 169 -7.47 -0.45 2.50
CA ASP A 169 -6.93 -1.71 3.03
C ASP A 169 -6.46 -1.59 4.48
N ALA A 170 -5.83 -0.46 4.82
CA ALA A 170 -5.31 -0.18 6.15
C ALA A 170 -6.43 0.03 7.16
N ILE A 171 -7.46 0.79 6.77
CA ILE A 171 -8.67 1.07 7.56
C ILE A 171 -9.47 -0.22 7.75
N GLU A 172 -9.76 -0.97 6.68
CA GLU A 172 -10.47 -2.25 6.76
C GLU A 172 -9.73 -3.23 7.68
N THR A 173 -8.41 -3.30 7.58
CA THR A 173 -7.60 -4.15 8.44
C THR A 173 -7.69 -3.72 9.90
N LEU A 174 -7.66 -2.42 10.20
CA LEU A 174 -7.87 -1.91 11.55
C LEU A 174 -9.24 -2.33 12.07
N MET A 175 -10.30 -2.07 11.31
CA MET A 175 -11.69 -2.35 11.71
C MET A 175 -11.91 -3.84 11.93
N LEU A 176 -11.39 -4.71 11.06
CA LEU A 176 -11.43 -6.16 11.26
C LEU A 176 -10.73 -6.58 12.56
N ASN A 177 -9.54 -6.04 12.84
CA ASN A 177 -8.82 -6.37 14.08
C ASN A 177 -9.52 -5.82 15.32
N MET A 178 -10.18 -4.66 15.24
CA MET A 178 -10.93 -4.11 16.37
C MET A 178 -12.19 -4.93 16.65
N ILE A 179 -13.00 -5.21 15.61
CA ILE A 179 -14.31 -5.86 15.75
C ILE A 179 -14.18 -7.37 16.05
N HIS A 180 -13.32 -8.07 15.32
CA HIS A 180 -13.21 -9.54 15.42
C HIS A 180 -11.96 -9.99 16.19
N GLY A 181 -10.93 -9.14 16.29
CA GLY A 181 -9.66 -9.49 16.91
C GLY A 181 -9.42 -8.88 18.29
N GLY A 182 -10.25 -7.92 18.73
CA GLY A 182 -10.06 -7.16 19.97
C GLY A 182 -8.74 -6.38 20.04
N LYS A 183 -8.19 -5.94 18.89
CA LYS A 183 -6.88 -5.27 18.81
C LYS A 183 -6.93 -4.00 17.96
N ALA A 184 -6.38 -2.91 18.46
CA ALA A 184 -6.08 -1.71 17.69
C ALA A 184 -4.85 -1.93 16.79
N LYS A 185 -5.04 -2.70 15.72
CA LYS A 185 -3.94 -3.14 14.83
C LYS A 185 -4.31 -2.95 13.36
N GLY A 186 -3.67 -1.99 12.70
CA GLY A 186 -3.80 -1.77 11.26
C GLY A 186 -2.65 -2.37 10.44
N MET A 187 -2.51 -1.89 9.20
CA MET A 187 -1.36 -2.17 8.35
C MET A 187 -0.29 -1.07 8.49
N PRO A 188 0.96 -1.39 8.86
CA PRO A 188 2.02 -0.39 8.91
C PRO A 188 2.43 0.05 7.51
N ALA A 189 2.76 1.33 7.31
CA ALA A 189 3.22 1.84 6.01
C ALA A 189 4.56 1.22 5.57
N ARG A 190 5.44 0.94 6.52
CA ARG A 190 6.72 0.25 6.33
C ARG A 190 6.97 -0.73 7.47
N TYR A 191 7.56 -1.89 7.17
CA TYR A 191 8.07 -2.80 8.20
C TYR A 191 9.27 -3.60 7.66
N THR A 192 10.12 -4.08 8.56
CA THR A 192 11.21 -4.99 8.21
C THR A 192 10.72 -6.44 8.26
N SER A 193 11.12 -7.25 7.28
CA SER A 193 10.83 -8.69 7.27
C SER A 193 11.37 -9.37 8.52
N GLN A 194 10.77 -10.50 8.92
CA GLN A 194 11.16 -11.19 10.17
C GLN A 194 12.63 -11.64 10.20
N ARG A 195 13.26 -11.82 9.03
CA ARG A 195 14.67 -12.18 8.90
C ARG A 195 15.61 -10.96 8.82
N GLY A 196 15.08 -9.75 8.95
CA GLY A 196 15.85 -8.50 8.90
C GLY A 196 16.32 -8.05 7.52
N SER A 197 16.18 -8.90 6.49
CA SER A 197 16.86 -8.72 5.20
C SER A 197 16.17 -7.79 4.21
N LEU A 198 14.89 -7.46 4.42
CA LEU A 198 14.08 -6.73 3.45
C LEU A 198 13.17 -5.72 4.16
N ALA A 199 13.09 -4.49 3.65
CA ALA A 199 12.03 -3.56 4.05
C ALA A 199 10.83 -3.70 3.12
N VAL A 200 9.63 -3.82 3.69
CA VAL A 200 8.38 -3.90 2.94
C VAL A 200 7.64 -2.58 3.06
N LEU A 201 7.24 -2.04 1.92
CA LEU A 201 6.69 -0.71 1.74
C LEU A 201 5.23 -0.82 1.26
N ARG A 202 4.39 0.11 1.71
CA ARG A 202 3.04 0.36 1.19
C ARG A 202 2.94 1.83 0.76
N PRO A 203 3.51 2.23 -0.39
CA PRO A 203 3.59 3.65 -0.75
C PRO A 203 2.22 4.31 -1.00
N LEU A 204 1.18 3.50 -1.26
CA LEU A 204 -0.20 3.98 -1.46
C LEU A 204 -0.99 4.12 -0.15
N ILE A 205 -0.37 3.99 1.03
CA ILE A 205 -1.07 3.95 2.34
C ILE A 205 -1.96 5.18 2.62
N PHE A 206 -1.72 6.30 1.94
CA PHE A 206 -2.54 7.53 2.04
C PHE A 206 -3.46 7.75 0.83
N CYS A 207 -3.39 6.91 -0.20
CA CYS A 207 -4.26 7.00 -1.38
C CYS A 207 -5.53 6.19 -1.15
N PHE A 208 -6.71 6.75 -1.43
CA PHE A 208 -7.98 6.03 -1.30
C PHE A 208 -8.31 5.18 -2.53
N GLU A 209 -9.03 4.09 -2.32
CA GLU A 209 -9.41 3.15 -3.38
C GLU A 209 -10.19 3.84 -4.50
N SER A 210 -11.09 4.77 -4.17
CA SER A 210 -11.91 5.51 -5.15
C SER A 210 -11.05 6.26 -6.16
N GLN A 211 -9.99 6.92 -5.69
CA GLN A 211 -9.06 7.68 -6.52
C GLN A 211 -8.16 6.77 -7.35
N ILE A 212 -7.73 5.64 -6.78
CA ILE A 212 -6.96 4.62 -7.51
C ILE A 212 -7.80 4.00 -8.62
N ALA A 213 -9.07 3.67 -8.34
CA ALA A 213 -10.00 3.11 -9.32
C ALA A 213 -10.27 4.09 -10.46
N GLN A 214 -10.56 5.36 -10.15
CA GLN A 214 -10.73 6.41 -11.15
C GLN A 214 -9.46 6.59 -12.00
N TYR A 215 -8.29 6.61 -11.38
CA TYR A 215 -7.01 6.74 -12.08
C TYR A 215 -6.76 5.56 -13.02
N ALA A 216 -7.03 4.34 -12.56
CA ALA A 216 -6.89 3.13 -13.37
C ALA A 216 -7.84 3.10 -14.57
N THR A 217 -9.07 3.58 -14.42
CA THR A 217 -10.04 3.74 -15.51
C THR A 217 -9.54 4.75 -16.55
N LEU A 218 -9.11 5.94 -16.10
CA LEU A 218 -8.60 6.98 -17.00
C LEU A 218 -7.30 6.54 -17.72
N LYS A 219 -6.46 5.74 -17.06
CA LYS A 219 -5.25 5.14 -17.65
C LYS A 219 -5.49 3.86 -18.45
N GLN A 220 -6.71 3.32 -18.43
CA GLN A 220 -7.08 2.08 -19.11
C GLN A 220 -6.14 0.91 -18.79
N PHE A 221 -5.82 0.72 -17.50
CA PHE A 221 -4.94 -0.38 -17.11
C PHE A 221 -5.54 -1.75 -17.47
N PRO A 222 -4.72 -2.72 -17.94
CA PRO A 222 -5.19 -4.06 -18.23
C PRO A 222 -5.33 -4.84 -16.92
N ILE A 223 -6.49 -4.68 -16.30
CA ILE A 223 -6.83 -5.36 -15.06
C ILE A 223 -7.09 -6.83 -15.36
N LEU A 224 -6.23 -7.72 -14.85
CA LEU A 224 -6.41 -9.15 -14.96
C LEU A 224 -7.51 -9.64 -14.02
N PRO A 225 -8.43 -10.51 -14.48
CA PRO A 225 -9.40 -11.14 -13.60
C PRO A 225 -8.70 -12.11 -12.64
N CYS A 226 -8.96 -12.00 -11.34
CA CYS A 226 -8.49 -12.95 -10.34
C CYS A 226 -9.67 -13.79 -9.85
N ASN A 227 -9.72 -15.07 -10.24
CA ASN A 227 -10.84 -15.95 -9.89
C ASN A 227 -10.69 -16.60 -8.50
N LEU A 228 -9.49 -16.60 -7.93
CA LEU A 228 -9.21 -17.23 -6.63
C LEU A 228 -9.80 -16.48 -5.43
N CYS A 229 -9.84 -15.15 -5.52
CA CYS A 229 -10.36 -14.28 -4.47
C CYS A 229 -11.89 -14.14 -4.55
N SER A 230 -12.45 -14.22 -5.77
CA SER A 230 -13.88 -14.09 -6.04
C SER A 230 -14.72 -15.25 -5.50
N ASN A 231 -14.11 -16.43 -5.33
CA ASN A 231 -14.79 -17.64 -4.85
C ASN A 231 -14.83 -17.77 -3.30
N GLN A 232 -14.48 -16.72 -2.55
CA GLN A 232 -14.49 -16.78 -1.09
C GLN A 232 -15.52 -15.83 -0.48
N ASN A 233 -16.54 -16.42 0.15
CA ASN A 233 -17.45 -15.78 1.08
C ASN A 233 -16.75 -15.42 2.40
N ASP A 234 -15.64 -14.68 2.37
CA ASP A 234 -15.09 -14.08 3.57
C ASP A 234 -15.96 -12.87 3.93
N LEU A 235 -17.12 -13.15 4.54
CA LEU A 235 -18.20 -12.19 4.79
C LEU A 235 -17.73 -10.97 5.58
N GLN A 236 -16.61 -11.05 6.30
CA GLN A 236 -16.14 -9.99 7.19
C GLN A 236 -15.64 -8.76 6.42
N ARG A 237 -14.84 -8.92 5.35
CA ARG A 237 -14.32 -7.76 4.58
C ARG A 237 -15.45 -6.97 3.91
N PRO A 238 -16.39 -7.60 3.18
CA PRO A 238 -17.56 -6.91 2.65
C PRO A 238 -18.42 -6.23 3.72
N GLN A 239 -18.61 -6.87 4.89
CA GLN A 239 -19.34 -6.27 6.01
C GLN A 239 -18.65 -5.01 6.55
N VAL A 240 -17.32 -5.05 6.74
CA VAL A 240 -16.55 -3.88 7.15
C VAL A 240 -16.60 -2.78 6.10
N LYS A 241 -16.54 -3.12 4.81
CA LYS A 241 -16.68 -2.14 3.72
C LYS A 241 -18.05 -1.45 3.74
N LEU A 242 -19.13 -2.21 3.98
CA LEU A 242 -20.47 -1.66 4.15
C LEU A 242 -20.56 -0.75 5.39
N LEU A 243 -19.97 -1.16 6.51
CA LEU A 243 -19.90 -0.34 7.73
C LEU A 243 -19.16 0.99 7.47
N LEU A 244 -18.02 0.95 6.78
CA LEU A 244 -17.28 2.16 6.43
C LEU A 244 -18.09 3.10 5.54
N GLY A 245 -18.82 2.56 4.56
CA GLY A 245 -19.76 3.36 3.76
C GLY A 245 -20.88 3.97 4.60
N THR A 246 -21.37 3.25 5.62
CA THR A 246 -22.35 3.80 6.58
C THR A 246 -21.76 4.94 7.40
N LEU A 247 -20.50 4.84 7.82
CA LEU A 247 -19.81 5.91 8.56
C LEU A 247 -19.59 7.15 7.69
N GLU A 248 -19.33 6.99 6.39
CA GLU A 248 -19.21 8.11 5.45
C GLU A 248 -20.53 8.88 5.31
N HIS A 249 -21.70 8.26 5.51
CA HIS A 249 -22.98 8.97 5.58
C HIS A 249 -23.15 9.83 6.85
N LEU A 250 -22.46 9.50 7.94
CA LEU A 250 -22.45 10.31 9.16
C LEU A 250 -21.46 11.48 9.06
N ASN A 251 -20.33 11.25 8.38
CA ASN A 251 -19.31 12.25 8.15
C ASN A 251 -18.54 11.88 6.87
N ASP A 252 -18.59 12.74 5.85
CA ASP A 252 -17.90 12.54 4.58
C ASP A 252 -16.39 12.29 4.73
N ASN A 253 -15.80 12.74 5.84
CA ASN A 253 -14.38 12.53 6.16
C ASN A 253 -14.11 11.31 7.05
N ALA A 254 -15.09 10.44 7.32
CA ALA A 254 -14.95 9.34 8.28
C ALA A 254 -13.73 8.44 8.00
N LYS A 255 -13.55 7.99 6.75
CA LYS A 255 -12.37 7.18 6.38
C LYS A 255 -11.06 7.93 6.57
N GLN A 256 -11.01 9.21 6.20
CA GLN A 256 -9.82 10.05 6.39
C GLN A 256 -9.50 10.24 7.88
N ASN A 257 -10.51 10.45 8.71
CA ASN A 257 -10.36 10.60 10.15
C ASN A 257 -9.89 9.29 10.80
N ILE A 258 -10.42 8.14 10.38
CA ILE A 258 -9.96 6.83 10.86
C ILE A 258 -8.50 6.58 10.46
N LEU A 259 -8.12 6.90 9.21
CA LEU A 259 -6.73 6.80 8.76
C LEU A 259 -5.81 7.72 9.57
N ASN A 260 -6.23 8.94 9.87
CA ASN A 260 -5.47 9.87 10.69
C ASN A 260 -5.31 9.36 12.13
N ALA A 261 -6.37 8.78 12.71
CA ALA A 261 -6.35 8.19 14.04
C ALA A 261 -5.32 7.04 14.16
N MET A 262 -5.05 6.30 13.07
CA MET A 262 -3.98 5.29 13.05
C MET A 262 -2.58 5.87 13.27
N GLY A 263 -2.36 7.15 12.93
CA GLY A 263 -1.09 7.85 13.12
C GLY A 263 -1.08 8.84 14.29
N SER A 264 -2.22 9.03 14.96
CA SER A 264 -2.41 10.00 16.04
C SER A 264 -3.06 9.32 17.23
N VAL A 265 -2.25 8.63 18.03
CA VAL A 265 -2.68 7.84 19.18
C VAL A 265 -2.20 8.52 20.46
N SER A 266 -3.09 8.74 21.43
CA SER A 266 -2.77 9.22 22.77
C SER A 266 -2.60 8.03 23.73
N PRO A 267 -1.36 7.59 24.05
CA PRO A 267 -1.14 6.37 24.83
C PRO A 267 -1.75 6.41 26.24
N SER A 268 -1.72 7.58 26.88
CA SER A 268 -2.31 7.82 28.21
C SER A 268 -3.82 7.53 28.24
N HIS A 269 -4.52 7.76 27.14
CA HIS A 269 -5.97 7.55 27.02
C HIS A 269 -6.37 6.14 26.56
N LEU A 270 -5.39 5.28 26.24
CA LEU A 270 -5.64 3.87 25.94
C LEU A 270 -5.44 3.00 27.20
N LEU A 271 -6.10 1.83 27.20
CA LEU A 271 -6.07 0.88 28.32
C LEU A 271 -4.80 0.02 28.38
N ASP A 272 -3.82 0.24 27.50
CA ASP A 272 -2.60 -0.56 27.42
C ASP A 272 -1.50 0.01 28.34
N GLN A 273 -1.39 -0.54 29.54
CA GLN A 273 -0.38 -0.16 30.53
C GLN A 273 1.06 -0.38 30.03
N LYS A 274 1.28 -1.39 29.17
CA LYS A 274 2.61 -1.66 28.61
C LYS A 274 2.99 -0.62 27.57
N LEU A 275 2.01 -0.14 26.79
CA LEU A 275 2.21 0.96 25.86
C LEU A 275 2.58 2.24 26.62
N ARG A 276 1.84 2.58 27.68
CA ARG A 276 2.15 3.73 28.55
C ARG A 276 3.58 3.64 29.09
N GLN A 277 3.94 2.50 29.67
CA GLN A 277 5.29 2.27 30.18
C GLN A 277 6.36 2.41 29.09
N ALA A 278 6.12 1.88 27.89
CA ALA A 278 7.04 1.99 26.76
C ALA A 278 7.20 3.44 26.24
N CYS A 279 6.20 4.29 26.47
CA CYS A 279 6.23 5.73 26.19
C CYS A 279 6.81 6.57 27.34
N GLY A 280 7.20 5.96 28.47
CA GLY A 280 7.75 6.67 29.63
C GLY A 280 6.70 7.19 30.63
N MET A 281 5.43 6.83 30.45
CA MET A 281 4.32 7.20 31.34
C MET A 281 4.18 6.24 32.53
N ASP A 282 3.53 6.68 33.59
CA ASP A 282 3.04 5.80 34.65
C ASP A 282 2.05 4.77 34.07
N PRO A 283 2.24 3.46 34.32
CA PRO A 283 1.41 2.42 33.72
C PRO A 283 -0.05 2.47 34.18
N ILE A 284 -0.34 3.01 35.37
CA ILE A 284 -1.67 3.01 35.97
C ILE A 284 -2.40 4.33 35.67
N THR A 285 -1.76 5.46 35.98
CA THR A 285 -2.37 6.80 35.85
C THR A 285 -2.20 7.37 34.44
N GLY A 286 -1.18 6.92 33.70
CA GLY A 286 -0.83 7.51 32.41
C GLY A 286 -0.20 8.91 32.52
N ALA A 287 0.16 9.33 33.74
CA ALA A 287 0.88 10.57 33.96
C ALA A 287 2.27 10.48 33.34
N ASP A 288 2.63 11.48 32.54
CA ASP A 288 4.01 11.74 32.16
C ASP A 288 4.72 12.30 33.40
N GLY A 289 5.96 11.87 33.67
CA GLY A 289 6.71 12.30 34.87
C GLY A 289 7.01 13.80 34.97
N ASP A 290 6.52 14.58 34.01
CA ASP A 290 6.50 16.04 33.97
C ASP A 290 5.03 16.48 33.93
N ASP A 291 4.50 16.89 35.09
CA ASP A 291 3.17 17.51 35.20
C ASP A 291 3.16 18.83 34.41
N ASP A 292 2.56 18.85 33.22
CA ASP A 292 2.01 20.07 32.64
C ASP A 292 0.56 19.79 32.23
N GLU A 293 -0.34 20.12 33.17
CA GLU A 293 -1.77 20.29 32.96
C GLU A 293 -2.00 21.30 31.82
N ASN A 294 -2.13 20.88 30.56
CA ASN A 294 -2.84 21.63 29.51
C ASN A 294 -2.94 20.84 28.19
N GLU A 295 -4.01 20.05 28.02
CA GLU A 295 -4.63 19.87 26.70
C GLU A 295 -6.10 20.30 26.79
N PRO A 296 -6.56 21.25 25.94
CA PRO A 296 -7.98 21.57 25.85
C PRO A 296 -8.74 20.42 25.16
N ILE A 297 -9.87 20.06 25.75
CA ILE A 297 -10.86 19.08 25.28
C ILE A 297 -11.40 19.46 23.89
#